data_AF-A0ABD3T9E7-F1
#
_entry.id   AF-A0ABD3T9E7-F1
#
_cell.length_a   1.000
_cell.length_b   1.000
_cell.length_c   1.000
_cell.angle_alpha   90.00
_cell.angle_beta   90.00
_cell.angle_gamma   90.00
#
_symmetry.space_group_name_H-M   'P 1'
#
loop_
_entity.id
_entity.type
_entity.pdbx_description
1 polymer ?
#
loop_
_entity_poly.entity_id
_entity_poly.type
_entity_poly.pdbx_seq_one_letter_code
_entity_poly.pdbx_strand_id
1 'polypeptide(L)'
;MAEEESRTPAPKQAAPDAQLFGLLTHLLQQVESLTNQEEVELRAKIETLGLEVRKVPPKSSRHLNEVELAQELDKLSKKLDHVDEMISSTMAEDPQVRTILSSTADIWMPVITATSDDRCNFTSVAGEDHHEGKGKGSE
;
A
#
# COMPACT_ATOMS: atom_id res chain seq x y z
N MET A 1 -0.14 5.14 -56.57
CA MET A 1 -0.21 3.70 -56.23
C MET A 1 1.00 3.34 -55.41
N ALA A 2 0.79 3.15 -54.11
CA ALA A 2 1.49 2.24 -53.21
C ALA A 2 1.04 2.62 -51.79
N GLU A 3 0.11 1.84 -51.28
CA GLU A 3 -0.33 1.80 -49.89
C GLU A 3 0.69 1.00 -49.07
N GLU A 4 0.95 1.41 -47.83
CA GLU A 4 1.52 0.61 -46.74
C GLU A 4 1.66 1.54 -45.52
N GLU A 5 1.35 1.21 -44.28
CA GLU A 5 0.53 0.18 -43.65
C GLU A 5 0.29 0.76 -42.26
N SER A 6 -0.99 0.88 -41.88
CA SER A 6 -1.42 1.38 -40.58
C SER A 6 -1.00 0.39 -39.49
N ARG A 7 0.17 0.61 -38.90
CA ARG A 7 0.64 -0.12 -37.71
C ARG A 7 -0.19 0.31 -36.50
N THR A 8 -1.30 -0.38 -36.28
CA THR A 8 -2.05 -0.33 -35.04
C THR A 8 -1.15 -0.79 -33.89
N PRO A 9 -0.96 0.01 -32.82
CA PRO A 9 -0.19 -0.44 -31.67
C PRO A 9 -0.99 -1.52 -30.93
N ALA A 10 -0.31 -2.65 -30.65
CA ALA A 10 -0.84 -3.78 -29.89
C ALA A 10 -1.50 -3.35 -28.57
N PRO A 11 -2.53 -4.07 -28.08
CA PRO A 11 -3.18 -3.73 -26.82
C PRO A 11 -2.16 -3.85 -25.69
N LYS A 12 -1.89 -2.73 -25.02
CA LYS A 12 -1.15 -2.72 -23.76
C LYS A 12 -1.82 -3.71 -22.82
N GLN A 13 -1.12 -4.77 -22.44
CA GLN A 13 -1.61 -5.70 -21.42
C GLN A 13 -1.98 -4.86 -20.18
N ALA A 14 -3.28 -4.82 -19.87
CA ALA A 14 -3.75 -4.20 -18.64
C ALA A 14 -3.06 -4.90 -17.47
N ALA A 15 -2.61 -4.12 -16.47
CA ALA A 15 -1.97 -4.65 -15.27
C ALA A 15 -2.81 -5.83 -14.71
N PRO A 16 -2.18 -6.91 -14.24
CA PRO A 16 -2.90 -8.11 -13.78
C PRO A 16 -3.97 -7.77 -12.73
N ASP A 17 -3.70 -6.78 -11.88
CA ASP A 17 -4.63 -6.28 -10.88
C ASP A 17 -5.89 -5.68 -11.52
N ALA A 18 -5.75 -4.92 -12.62
CA ALA A 18 -6.88 -4.34 -13.32
C ALA A 18 -7.78 -5.43 -13.94
N GLN A 19 -7.20 -6.53 -14.41
CA GLN A 19 -7.97 -7.68 -14.90
C GLN A 19 -8.71 -8.39 -13.77
N LEU A 20 -8.07 -8.58 -12.61
CA LEU A 20 -8.69 -9.17 -11.43
C LEU A 20 -9.87 -8.34 -10.92
N PHE A 21 -9.70 -7.04 -10.73
CA PHE A 21 -10.78 -6.15 -10.25
C PHE A 21 -11.92 -6.03 -11.27
N GLY A 22 -11.61 -6.07 -12.56
CA GLY A 22 -12.62 -6.17 -13.62
C GLY A 22 -13.46 -7.45 -13.50
N LEU A 23 -12.81 -8.60 -13.28
CA LEU A 23 -13.49 -9.88 -13.09
C LEU A 23 -14.36 -9.89 -11.82
N LEU A 24 -13.85 -9.39 -10.69
CA LEU A 24 -14.60 -9.31 -9.43
C LEU A 24 -15.86 -8.44 -9.57
N THR A 25 -15.74 -7.32 -10.27
CA THR A 25 -16.89 -6.43 -10.56
C THR A 25 -17.93 -7.14 -11.44
N HIS A 26 -17.47 -7.88 -12.46
CA HIS A 26 -18.36 -8.63 -13.33
C HIS A 26 -19.10 -9.76 -12.60
N LEU A 27 -18.39 -10.54 -11.78
CA LEU A 27 -18.97 -11.60 -10.96
C LEU A 27 -20.01 -11.04 -9.98
N LEU A 28 -19.72 -9.89 -9.37
CA LEU A 28 -20.66 -9.23 -8.47
C LEU A 28 -21.95 -8.83 -9.20
N GLN A 29 -21.84 -8.20 -10.37
CA GLN A 29 -23.00 -7.86 -11.20
C GLN A 29 -23.83 -9.10 -11.59
N GLN A 30 -23.17 -10.22 -11.88
CA GLN A 30 -23.86 -11.48 -12.16
C GLN A 30 -24.63 -11.98 -10.94
N VAL A 31 -24.02 -11.98 -9.75
CA VAL A 31 -24.68 -12.39 -8.51
C VAL A 31 -25.90 -11.50 -8.23
N GLU A 32 -25.75 -10.19 -8.31
CA GLU A 32 -26.85 -9.23 -8.08
C GLU A 32 -28.01 -9.43 -9.08
N SER A 33 -27.70 -9.77 -10.34
CA SER A 33 -28.72 -10.07 -11.35
C SER A 33 -29.47 -11.38 -11.06
N LEU A 34 -28.79 -12.38 -10.51
CA LEU A 34 -29.37 -13.69 -10.18
C LEU A 34 -30.18 -13.63 -8.89
N THR A 35 -29.74 -12.84 -7.90
CA THR A 35 -30.40 -12.71 -6.60
C THR A 35 -31.44 -11.60 -6.58
N ASN A 36 -31.43 -10.67 -7.57
CA ASN A 36 -32.19 -9.42 -7.54
C ASN A 36 -31.96 -8.60 -6.25
N GLN A 37 -30.79 -8.76 -5.65
CA GLN A 37 -30.40 -8.08 -4.41
C GLN A 37 -29.05 -7.41 -4.62
N GLU A 38 -28.97 -6.14 -4.22
CA GLU A 38 -27.72 -5.39 -4.28
C GLU A 38 -26.77 -5.81 -3.16
N GLU A 39 -25.51 -6.09 -3.51
CA GLU A 39 -24.46 -6.53 -2.60
C GLU A 39 -23.53 -5.37 -2.23
N VAL A 40 -24.09 -4.40 -1.49
CA VAL A 40 -23.41 -3.14 -1.12
C VAL A 40 -22.10 -3.38 -0.34
N GLU A 41 -22.07 -4.38 0.54
CA GLU A 41 -20.88 -4.71 1.33
C GLU A 41 -19.75 -5.26 0.45
N LEU A 42 -20.08 -6.14 -0.51
CA LEU A 42 -19.09 -6.69 -1.43
C LEU A 42 -18.56 -5.62 -2.39
N ARG A 43 -19.41 -4.69 -2.84
CA ARG A 43 -18.96 -3.50 -3.60
C ARG A 43 -17.91 -2.72 -2.83
N ALA A 44 -18.20 -2.39 -1.57
CA ALA A 44 -17.28 -1.64 -0.72
C ALA A 44 -15.96 -2.39 -0.46
N LYS A 45 -16.01 -3.71 -0.27
CA LYS A 45 -14.80 -4.54 -0.10
C LYS A 45 -13.95 -4.58 -1.36
N ILE A 46 -14.56 -4.73 -2.53
CA ILE A 46 -13.85 -4.73 -3.82
C ILE A 46 -13.18 -3.37 -4.07
N GLU A 47 -13.89 -2.27 -3.80
CA GLU A 47 -13.34 -0.92 -3.91
C GLU A 47 -12.15 -0.70 -2.96
N THR A 48 -12.32 -1.06 -1.69
CA THR A 48 -11.28 -0.92 -0.66
C THR A 48 -10.02 -1.70 -1.04
N LEU A 49 -10.18 -2.95 -1.49
CA LEU A 49 -9.06 -3.77 -1.92
C LEU A 49 -8.39 -3.20 -3.17
N GLY A 50 -9.17 -2.64 -4.10
CA GLY A 50 -8.66 -1.96 -5.30
C GLY A 50 -7.82 -0.73 -4.97
N LEU A 51 -8.22 0.04 -3.94
CA LEU A 51 -7.44 1.17 -3.45
C LEU A 51 -6.17 0.72 -2.73
N GLU A 52 -6.23 -0.35 -1.94
CA GLU A 52 -5.07 -0.89 -1.22
C GLU A 52 -4.00 -1.42 -2.19
N VAL A 53 -4.39 -2.15 -3.23
CA VAL A 53 -3.47 -2.66 -4.26
C VAL A 53 -2.75 -1.51 -4.99
N ARG A 54 -3.42 -0.37 -5.21
CA ARG A 54 -2.78 0.83 -5.80
C ARG A 54 -1.76 1.52 -4.90
N LYS A 55 -1.77 1.27 -3.59
CA LYS A 55 -0.78 1.86 -2.67
C LYS A 55 0.60 1.23 -2.84
N VAL A 56 0.68 0.06 -3.49
CA VAL A 56 1.96 -0.59 -3.80
C VAL A 56 2.59 0.13 -5.00
N PRO A 57 3.77 0.76 -4.85
CA PRO A 57 4.46 1.35 -5.97
C PRO A 57 4.74 0.28 -7.05
N PRO A 58 4.60 0.62 -8.34
CA PRO A 58 4.95 -0.32 -9.40
C PRO A 58 6.42 -0.72 -9.24
N LYS A 59 6.72 -2.02 -9.42
CA LYS A 59 8.10 -2.49 -9.44
C LYS A 59 8.86 -1.71 -10.51
N SER A 60 10.06 -1.24 -10.18
CA SER A 60 10.95 -0.63 -11.17
C SER A 60 11.21 -1.64 -12.27
N SER A 61 10.68 -1.37 -13.48
CA SER A 61 10.92 -2.18 -14.66
C SER A 61 12.30 -1.93 -15.28
N ARG A 62 13.04 -0.96 -14.74
CA ARG A 62 14.35 -0.56 -15.24
C ARG A 62 15.44 -1.30 -14.47
N HIS A 63 16.12 -2.21 -15.16
CA HIS A 63 17.37 -2.78 -14.69
C HIS A 63 18.46 -1.69 -14.79
N LEU A 64 18.85 -1.13 -13.65
CA LEU A 64 19.91 -0.11 -13.60
C LEU A 64 21.27 -0.79 -13.65
N ASN A 65 22.21 -0.22 -14.39
CA ASN A 65 23.62 -0.59 -14.26
C ASN A 65 24.22 0.01 -12.98
N GLU A 66 25.40 -0.45 -12.54
CA GLU A 66 26.03 -0.02 -11.27
C GLU A 66 26.21 1.51 -11.18
N VAL A 67 26.54 2.17 -12.28
CA VAL A 67 26.78 3.62 -12.33
C VAL A 67 25.47 4.40 -12.20
N GLU A 68 24.42 3.98 -12.91
CA GLU A 68 23.08 4.55 -12.81
C GLU A 68 22.48 4.32 -11.41
N LEU A 69 22.73 3.15 -10.82
CA LEU A 69 22.31 2.84 -9.45
C LEU A 69 22.98 3.79 -8.46
N ALA A 70 24.29 4.03 -8.58
CA ALA A 70 25.00 4.98 -7.74
C ALA A 70 24.44 6.41 -7.90
N GLN A 71 24.07 6.82 -9.11
CA GLN A 71 23.44 8.14 -9.35
C GLN A 71 22.05 8.25 -8.72
N GLU A 72 21.21 7.21 -8.83
CA GLU A 72 19.90 7.23 -8.17
C GLU A 72 20.05 7.16 -6.64
N LEU A 73 21.04 6.44 -6.11
CA LEU A 73 21.36 6.47 -4.66
C LEU A 73 21.82 7.85 -4.21
N ASP A 74 22.70 8.53 -4.95
CA ASP A 74 23.14 9.91 -4.65
C ASP A 74 21.95 10.89 -4.65
N LYS A 75 21.06 10.76 -5.64
CA LYS A 75 19.84 11.55 -5.72
C LYS A 75 18.87 11.26 -4.58
N LEU A 76 18.75 10.01 -4.14
CA LEU A 76 17.95 9.63 -2.97
C LEU A 76 18.56 10.20 -1.69
N SER A 77 19.89 10.16 -1.53
CA SER A 77 20.60 10.77 -0.41
C SER A 77 20.30 12.26 -0.31
N LYS A 78 20.41 13.00 -1.42
CA LYS A 78 20.10 14.45 -1.44
C LYS A 78 18.66 14.76 -1.06
N LYS A 79 17.71 13.89 -1.45
CA LYS A 79 16.31 14.05 -1.05
C LYS A 79 16.13 13.79 0.45
N LEU A 80 16.84 12.82 1.01
CA LEU A 80 16.81 12.52 2.44
C LEU A 80 17.39 13.69 3.24
N ASP A 81 18.53 14.24 2.83
CA ASP A 81 19.15 15.41 3.46
C ASP A 81 18.20 16.61 3.47
N HIS A 82 17.49 16.87 2.36
CA HIS A 82 16.52 17.95 2.29
C HIS A 82 15.31 17.74 3.22
N VAL A 83 14.81 16.50 3.33
CA VAL A 83 13.72 16.17 4.26
C VAL A 83 14.19 16.35 5.71
N ASP A 84 15.41 15.94 6.04
CA ASP A 84 16.00 16.12 7.37
C ASP A 84 16.13 17.61 7.72
N GLU A 85 16.56 18.45 6.78
CA GLU A 85 16.62 19.90 6.96
C GLU A 85 15.23 20.49 7.23
N MET A 86 14.22 20.12 6.43
CA MET A 86 12.84 20.59 6.62
C MET A 86 12.29 20.18 7.99
N ILE A 87 12.52 18.93 8.41
CA ILE A 87 12.07 18.42 9.70
C ILE A 87 12.80 19.16 10.83
N SER A 88 14.13 19.29 10.74
CA SER A 88 14.94 19.99 11.74
C SER A 88 14.53 21.45 11.89
N SER A 89 14.30 22.16 10.78
CA SER A 89 13.79 23.55 10.80
C SER A 89 12.42 23.63 11.45
N THR A 90 11.50 22.73 11.07
CA THR A 90 10.14 22.71 11.64
C THR A 90 10.16 22.37 13.15
N MET A 91 11.01 21.43 13.56
CA MET A 91 11.18 21.04 14.97
C MET A 91 11.84 22.12 15.83
N ALA A 92 12.66 22.99 15.21
CA ALA A 92 13.24 24.14 15.87
C ALA A 92 12.24 25.29 16.02
N GLU A 93 11.37 25.49 15.03
CA GLU A 93 10.35 26.54 15.02
C GLU A 93 9.13 26.22 15.90
N ASP A 94 8.68 24.95 15.90
CA ASP A 94 7.49 24.51 16.64
C ASP A 94 7.80 23.36 17.64
N PRO A 95 7.86 23.66 18.96
CA PRO A 95 8.06 22.67 20.01
C PRO A 95 6.96 21.59 20.10
N GLN A 96 5.73 21.91 19.70
CA GLN A 96 4.61 20.96 19.71
C GLN A 96 4.80 19.92 18.60
N VAL A 97 5.18 20.35 17.39
CA VAL A 97 5.51 19.44 16.28
C VAL A 97 6.68 18.54 16.66
N ARG A 98 7.73 19.09 17.29
CA ARG A 98 8.84 18.30 17.82
C ARG A 98 8.38 17.21 18.77
N THR A 99 7.51 17.54 19.72
CA THR A 99 7.00 16.59 20.71
C THR A 99 6.22 15.47 20.03
N ILE A 100 5.35 15.81 19.09
CA ILE A 100 4.56 14.83 18.32
C ILE A 100 5.48 13.90 17.53
N LEU A 101 6.37 14.45 16.70
CA LEU A 101 7.29 13.64 15.88
C LEU A 101 8.20 12.75 16.72
N SER A 102 8.68 13.24 17.86
CA SER A 102 9.50 12.44 18.77
C SER A 102 8.67 11.31 19.41
N SER A 103 7.44 11.59 19.85
CA SER A 103 6.57 10.58 20.47
C SER A 103 6.05 9.53 19.49
N THR A 104 5.86 9.90 18.21
CA THR A 104 5.39 8.97 17.18
C THR A 104 6.54 8.17 16.57
N ALA A 105 7.80 8.60 16.73
CA ALA A 105 8.96 7.85 16.28
C ALA A 105 9.00 6.46 16.93
N ASP A 106 8.71 6.34 18.23
CA ASP A 106 8.70 5.05 18.93
C ASP A 106 7.65 4.06 18.38
N ILE A 107 6.56 4.58 17.79
CA ILE A 107 5.48 3.80 17.18
C ILE A 107 5.86 3.37 15.76
N TRP A 108 6.43 4.29 14.97
CA TRP A 108 6.68 4.06 13.55
C TRP A 108 8.03 3.44 13.25
N MET A 109 9.07 3.70 14.06
CA MET A 109 10.41 3.12 13.87
C MET A 109 10.37 1.59 13.74
N PRO A 110 9.70 0.83 14.63
CA PRO A 110 9.59 -0.62 14.48
C PRO A 110 8.89 -1.05 13.18
N VAL A 111 7.93 -0.28 12.68
CA VAL A 111 7.16 -0.59 11.48
C VAL A 111 7.96 -0.31 10.21
N ILE A 112 8.67 0.82 10.17
CA ILE A 112 9.44 1.24 8.98
C ILE A 112 10.76 0.47 8.85
N THR A 113 11.37 0.04 9.95
CA THR A 113 12.60 -0.77 9.93
C THR A 113 12.32 -2.27 9.96
N ALA A 114 11.05 -2.68 10.01
CA ALA A 114 10.67 -4.08 10.03
C ALA A 114 11.19 -4.83 8.80
N THR A 115 11.80 -5.99 9.02
CA THR A 115 12.09 -6.93 7.94
C THR A 115 10.81 -7.56 7.41
N SER A 116 10.87 -8.25 6.27
CA SER A 116 9.71 -8.97 5.74
C SER A 116 9.12 -9.97 6.73
N ASP A 117 9.98 -10.66 7.50
CA ASP A 117 9.56 -11.62 8.53
C ASP A 117 8.87 -10.91 9.72
N ASP A 118 9.41 -9.79 10.18
CA ASP A 118 8.79 -8.98 11.25
C ASP A 118 7.39 -8.49 10.83
N ARG A 119 7.23 -8.12 9.55
CA ARG A 119 5.96 -7.64 9.00
C ARG A 119 4.86 -8.69 8.96
N CYS A 120 5.22 -9.96 8.79
CA CYS A 120 4.27 -11.07 8.86
C CYS A 120 3.76 -11.31 10.29
N ASN A 121 4.53 -10.94 11.32
CA ASN A 121 4.12 -11.12 12.71
C ASN A 121 3.20 -10.01 13.22
N PHE A 122 3.22 -8.79 12.63
CA PHE A 122 2.27 -7.72 13.00
C PHE A 122 0.80 -8.07 12.71
N THR A 123 0.54 -8.95 11.76
CA THR A 123 -0.83 -9.38 11.41
C THR A 123 -1.36 -10.50 12.30
N SER A 124 -0.50 -11.22 13.03
CA SER A 124 -0.92 -12.31 13.92
C SER A 124 -1.49 -11.84 15.26
N VAL A 125 -1.15 -10.62 15.71
CA VAL A 125 -1.60 -10.11 17.03
C VAL A 125 -3.06 -9.65 17.03
N ALA A 126 -3.69 -9.40 15.88
CA ALA A 126 -5.09 -8.96 15.81
C ALA A 126 -6.12 -10.05 16.16
N GLY A 127 -5.69 -11.28 16.47
CA GLY A 127 -6.58 -12.43 16.70
C GLY A 127 -6.59 -13.03 18.10
N GLU A 128 -5.75 -12.57 19.04
CA GLU A 128 -5.59 -13.26 20.33
C GLU A 128 -5.63 -12.31 21.52
N ASP A 129 -6.74 -11.58 21.65
CA ASP A 129 -7.21 -11.11 22.96
C ASP A 129 -8.29 -12.09 23.43
N HIS A 130 -7.84 -13.28 23.86
CA HIS A 130 -8.70 -14.27 24.48
C HIS A 130 -9.18 -13.72 25.83
N HIS A 131 -10.40 -13.19 25.81
CA HIS A 131 -11.26 -12.93 26.95
C HIS A 131 -11.25 -14.15 27.91
N GLU A 132 -10.36 -14.21 28.89
CA GLU A 132 -10.51 -15.13 30.01
C GLU A 132 -11.39 -14.47 31.07
N GLY A 133 -12.70 -14.48 30.79
CA GLY A 133 -13.73 -14.22 31.77
C GLY A 133 -13.70 -15.33 32.83
N LYS A 134 -13.08 -15.05 33.98
CA LYS A 134 -13.22 -15.92 35.16
C LYS A 134 -14.22 -15.32 36.14
N GLY A 135 -15.49 -15.40 35.77
CA GLY A 135 -16.58 -15.42 36.73
C GLY A 135 -16.67 -16.80 37.35
N LYS A 136 -16.42 -16.92 38.65
CA LYS A 136 -17.01 -17.96 39.49
C LYS A 136 -17.44 -17.33 40.82
N GLY A 137 -18.74 -17.09 40.93
CA GLY A 137 -19.41 -16.92 42.21
C GLY A 137 -19.86 -18.27 42.77
N SER A 138 -20.09 -18.25 44.09
CA SER A 138 -20.79 -19.20 44.95
C SER A 138 -20.01 -20.46 45.38
N GLU A 139 -19.52 -20.45 46.63
CA GLU A 139 -20.30 -20.94 47.79
C GLU A 139 -20.02 -20.05 49.02
#